data_AF-A0A6G3X6W7-F1
#
_entry.id   AF-A0A6G3X6W7-F1
#
_cell.length_a   1.000
_cell.length_b   1.000
_cell.length_c   1.000
_cell.angle_alpha   90.00
_cell.angle_beta   90.00
_cell.angle_gamma   90.00
#
_symmetry.space_group_name_H-M   'P 1'
#
loop_
_entity.id
_entity.type
_entity.pdbx_description
1 polymer ?
#
loop_
_entity_poly.entity_id
_entity_poly.type
_entity_poly.pdbx_seq_one_letter_code
_entity_poly.pdbx_strand_id
1 'polypeptide(L)'
;EAPIDVGAASLWGIADVRDRARELNMMWWSISPFAADAADHDDDTVQLSMHAPEAYRGDTARALADTKGWLADGWRTVYVTEGQGLAARTVEVLSGEGIAARLDADLTEVTPSLVHVSCGAIDQGFVDPALKLAVLTETDLTGQRTATKDLGRMPARRRKTIDPLTLEVGDYIVHEQHG
;
A
#
# COMPACT_ATOMS: atom_id res chain seq x y z
N GLU A 1 27.67 45.77 2.37
CA GLU A 1 26.62 44.76 2.18
C GLU A 1 27.00 43.54 2.99
N ALA A 2 26.17 43.15 3.97
CA ALA A 2 26.43 41.96 4.77
C ALA A 2 25.92 40.72 4.00
N PRO A 3 26.62 39.56 4.05
CA PRO A 3 26.19 38.37 3.33
C PRO A 3 24.81 37.91 3.81
N ILE A 4 23.93 37.57 2.88
CA ILE A 4 22.64 36.97 3.21
C ILE A 4 22.92 35.59 3.82
N ASP A 5 22.49 35.39 5.07
CA ASP A 5 22.59 34.10 5.74
C ASP A 5 21.56 33.13 5.14
N VAL A 6 22.03 32.31 4.20
CA VAL A 6 21.24 31.27 3.55
C VAL A 6 21.10 30.01 4.43
N GLY A 7 21.76 29.94 5.59
CA GLY A 7 21.64 28.82 6.52
C GLY A 7 20.23 28.70 7.10
N ALA A 8 19.55 29.83 7.31
CA ALA A 8 18.14 29.86 7.71
C ALA A 8 17.16 29.34 6.64
N ALA A 9 17.62 29.22 5.38
CA ALA A 9 16.87 28.64 4.26
C ALA A 9 17.26 27.18 3.98
N SER A 10 18.13 26.58 4.79
CA SER A 10 18.55 25.18 4.69
C SER A 10 17.54 24.23 5.35
N LEU A 11 17.54 22.98 4.88
CA LEU A 11 16.91 21.88 5.62
C LEU A 11 17.59 21.72 6.99
N TRP A 12 16.81 21.39 8.01
CA TRP A 12 17.29 21.11 9.36
C TRP A 12 17.87 19.69 9.45
N GLY A 13 18.81 19.49 10.38
CA GLY A 13 19.27 18.16 10.73
C GLY A 13 18.16 17.35 11.40
N ILE A 14 18.17 16.02 11.22
CA ILE A 14 17.14 15.16 11.84
C ILE A 14 17.12 15.25 13.37
N ALA A 15 18.27 15.50 13.99
CA ALA A 15 18.37 15.74 15.43
C ALA A 15 17.65 17.03 15.85
N ASP A 16 17.85 18.13 15.12
CA ASP A 16 17.20 19.42 15.39
C ASP A 16 15.68 19.33 15.20
N VAL A 17 15.23 18.61 14.16
CA VAL A 17 13.80 18.35 13.94
C VAL A 17 13.20 17.55 15.08
N ARG A 18 13.89 16.53 15.57
CA ARG A 18 13.44 15.71 16.71
C ARG A 18 13.37 16.53 18.00
N ASP A 19 14.36 17.37 18.26
CA ASP A 19 14.38 18.23 19.45
C ASP A 19 13.25 19.25 19.39
N ARG A 20 13.02 19.87 18.22
CA ARG A 20 11.88 20.77 18.01
C ARG A 20 10.52 20.09 18.17
N ALA A 21 10.36 18.86 17.68
CA ALA A 21 9.13 18.09 17.88
C ALA A 21 8.85 17.88 19.37
N ARG A 22 9.88 17.58 20.19
CA ARG A 22 9.72 17.46 21.65
C ARG A 22 9.31 18.77 22.31
N GLU A 23 9.91 19.90 21.92
CA GLU A 23 9.50 21.24 22.42
C GLU A 23 8.03 21.54 22.12
N LEU A 24 7.52 21.04 21.00
CA LEU A 24 6.13 21.16 20.58
C LEU A 24 5.21 20.09 21.19
N ASN A 25 5.72 19.23 22.08
CA ASN A 25 5.02 18.07 22.65
C ASN A 25 4.46 17.11 21.58
N MET A 26 5.13 17.00 20.43
CA MET A 26 4.79 16.05 19.38
C MET A 26 5.50 14.72 19.64
N MET A 27 4.76 13.62 19.52
CA MET A 27 5.34 12.28 19.62
C MET A 27 6.24 11.99 18.42
N TRP A 28 7.35 11.30 18.68
CA TRP A 28 8.32 10.89 17.67
C TRP A 28 8.54 9.39 17.75
N TRP A 29 8.10 8.65 16.72
CA TRP A 29 8.23 7.19 16.66
C TRP A 29 9.13 6.78 15.49
N SER A 30 9.79 5.64 15.63
CA SER A 30 10.58 5.02 14.58
C SER A 30 10.07 3.62 14.29
N ILE A 31 10.04 3.25 13.01
CA ILE A 31 9.76 1.90 12.55
C ILE A 31 10.99 1.44 11.78
N SER A 32 11.51 0.27 12.11
CA SER A 32 12.69 -0.32 11.49
C SER A 32 12.39 -1.77 11.10
N PRO A 33 12.84 -2.24 9.91
CA PRO A 33 12.76 -3.65 9.55
C PRO A 33 13.86 -4.49 10.22
N PHE A 34 14.84 -3.85 10.87
CA PHE A 34 15.91 -4.54 11.57
C PHE A 34 15.47 -4.84 12.99
N ALA A 35 15.63 -6.10 13.41
CA ALA A 35 15.38 -6.48 14.79
C ALA A 35 16.31 -5.68 15.71
N ALA A 36 15.75 -5.13 16.79
CA ALA A 36 16.56 -4.65 17.90
C ALA A 36 17.32 -5.85 18.48
N ASP A 37 18.62 -5.71 18.72
CA ASP A 37 19.38 -6.79 19.36
C ASP A 37 18.74 -7.11 20.72
N ALA A 38 18.74 -8.39 21.10
CA ALA A 38 18.18 -8.83 22.39
C ALA A 38 18.81 -8.10 23.60
N ALA A 39 20.02 -7.56 23.42
CA ALA A 39 20.75 -6.76 24.40
C ALA A 39 20.35 -5.26 24.41
N ASP A 40 19.71 -4.78 23.34
CA ASP A 40 19.26 -3.40 23.13
C ASP A 40 17.72 -3.28 23.19
N HIS A 41 17.04 -4.25 23.80
CA HIS A 41 15.63 -4.11 24.15
C HIS A 41 15.51 -3.07 25.27
N ASP A 42 15.50 -1.81 24.87
CA ASP A 42 15.01 -0.71 25.67
C ASP A 42 13.50 -0.89 25.89
N ASP A 43 12.99 -0.46 27.04
CA ASP A 43 11.57 -0.61 27.44
C ASP A 43 10.60 0.09 26.45
N ASP A 44 11.15 0.95 25.59
CA ASP A 44 10.44 1.75 24.59
C ASP A 44 10.35 1.09 23.18
N THR A 45 10.83 -0.16 23.00
CA THR A 45 10.77 -0.87 21.71
C THR A 45 9.75 -2.00 21.69
N VAL A 46 8.84 -1.97 20.72
CA VAL A 46 7.87 -3.05 20.47
C VAL A 46 8.30 -3.86 19.25
N GLN A 47 8.64 -5.13 19.46
CA GLN A 47 8.89 -6.06 18.36
C GLN A 47 7.57 -6.66 17.85
N LEU A 48 7.34 -6.53 16.55
CA LEU A 48 6.18 -7.10 15.86
C LEU A 48 6.58 -8.47 15.29
N SER A 49 5.72 -9.48 15.46
CA SER A 49 5.89 -10.83 14.90
C SER A 49 5.55 -10.94 13.42
N MET A 50 5.12 -9.82 12.81
CA MET A 50 4.74 -9.74 11.41
C MET A 50 5.94 -9.97 10.49
N HIS A 51 5.74 -10.76 9.45
CA HIS A 51 6.71 -10.94 8.37
C HIS A 51 6.01 -10.92 7.02
N ALA A 52 6.76 -10.62 5.96
CA ALA A 52 6.24 -10.73 4.61
C ALA A 52 5.82 -12.18 4.30
N PRO A 53 4.72 -12.40 3.57
CA PRO A 53 4.37 -13.72 3.07
C PRO A 53 5.43 -14.18 2.06
N GLU A 54 5.62 -15.49 1.95
CA GLU A 54 6.41 -16.02 0.83
C GLU A 54 5.67 -15.77 -0.49
N ALA A 55 6.32 -15.09 -1.43
CA ALA A 55 5.72 -14.83 -2.73
C ALA A 55 5.35 -16.14 -3.46
N TYR A 56 4.07 -16.29 -3.80
CA TYR A 56 3.54 -17.45 -4.50
C TYR A 56 3.90 -17.48 -5.99
N ARG A 57 4.18 -16.30 -6.58
CA ARG A 57 4.63 -16.19 -7.99
C ARG A 57 3.71 -16.91 -8.99
N GLY A 58 2.41 -16.88 -8.74
CA GLY A 58 1.39 -17.54 -9.56
C GLY A 58 1.17 -19.01 -9.25
N ASP A 59 1.86 -19.58 -8.25
CA ASP A 59 1.54 -20.92 -7.72
C ASP A 59 0.25 -20.86 -6.88
N THR A 60 -0.88 -20.82 -7.59
CA THR A 60 -2.21 -20.78 -7.00
C THR A 60 -2.48 -22.03 -6.14
N ALA A 61 -1.95 -23.19 -6.52
CA ALA A 61 -2.15 -24.42 -5.77
C ALA A 61 -1.52 -24.32 -4.37
N ARG A 62 -0.30 -23.78 -4.27
CA ARG A 62 0.36 -23.52 -3.00
C ARG A 62 -0.41 -22.48 -2.17
N ALA A 63 -0.86 -21.38 -2.77
CA ALA A 63 -1.64 -20.36 -2.07
C ALA A 63 -2.96 -20.91 -1.49
N LEU A 64 -3.66 -21.74 -2.26
CA LEU A 64 -4.90 -22.40 -1.80
C LEU A 64 -4.64 -23.42 -0.70
N ALA A 65 -3.53 -24.16 -0.77
CA ALA A 65 -3.15 -25.12 0.26
C ALA A 65 -2.84 -24.43 1.59
N ASP A 66 -2.03 -23.36 1.57
CA ASP A 66 -1.73 -22.57 2.76
C ASP A 66 -3.00 -21.93 3.35
N THR A 67 -3.87 -21.40 2.50
CA THR A 67 -5.16 -20.84 2.92
C THR A 67 -6.02 -21.88 3.62
N LYS A 68 -6.12 -23.09 3.07
CA LYS A 68 -6.86 -24.20 3.72
C LYS A 68 -6.25 -24.56 5.07
N GLY A 69 -4.92 -24.58 5.17
CA GLY A 69 -4.21 -24.80 6.43
C GLY A 69 -4.53 -23.72 7.48
N TRP A 70 -4.42 -22.46 7.11
CA TRP A 70 -4.77 -21.32 7.97
C TRP A 70 -6.20 -21.40 8.48
N LEU A 71 -7.17 -21.64 7.59
CA LEU A 71 -8.57 -21.77 8.00
C LEU A 71 -8.79 -22.94 8.96
N ALA A 72 -8.16 -24.09 8.72
CA ALA A 72 -8.24 -25.25 9.60
C ALA A 72 -7.63 -24.97 10.99
N ASP A 73 -6.57 -24.17 11.05
CA ASP A 73 -5.87 -23.80 12.28
C ASP A 73 -6.52 -22.61 13.03
N GLY A 74 -7.67 -22.14 12.54
CA GLY A 74 -8.46 -21.06 13.13
C GLY A 74 -7.85 -19.67 12.91
N TRP A 75 -7.11 -19.49 11.82
CA TRP A 75 -6.58 -18.18 11.44
C TRP A 75 -7.65 -17.29 10.82
N ARG A 76 -7.37 -16.00 10.89
CA ARG A 76 -8.05 -14.94 10.16
C ARG A 76 -7.30 -14.71 8.86
N THR A 77 -8.00 -14.77 7.74
CA THR A 77 -7.37 -14.62 6.42
C THR A 77 -8.06 -13.51 5.64
N VAL A 78 -7.27 -12.56 5.15
CA VAL A 78 -7.73 -11.42 4.35
C VAL A 78 -7.00 -11.41 3.02
N TYR A 79 -7.75 -11.31 1.93
CA TYR A 79 -7.22 -11.09 0.59
C TYR A 79 -7.56 -9.68 0.15
N VAL A 80 -6.55 -8.87 -0.15
CA VAL A 80 -6.72 -7.48 -0.56
C VAL A 80 -6.38 -7.34 -2.04
N THR A 81 -7.28 -6.71 -2.79
CA THR A 81 -7.09 -6.42 -4.21
C THR A 81 -7.38 -4.95 -4.49
N GLU A 82 -6.83 -4.35 -5.54
CA GLU A 82 -7.09 -2.93 -5.82
C GLU A 82 -8.49 -2.68 -6.38
N GLY A 83 -9.06 -3.64 -7.10
CA GLY A 83 -10.27 -3.45 -7.91
C GLY A 83 -11.39 -4.42 -7.58
N GLN A 84 -12.63 -3.91 -7.53
CA GLN A 84 -13.85 -4.68 -7.25
C GLN A 84 -14.04 -5.91 -8.16
N GLY A 85 -13.73 -5.80 -9.45
CA GLY A 85 -13.84 -6.93 -10.37
C GLY A 85 -12.87 -8.06 -10.06
N LEU A 86 -11.65 -7.73 -9.62
CA LEU A 86 -10.67 -8.74 -9.21
C LEU A 86 -11.05 -9.34 -7.86
N ALA A 87 -11.53 -8.52 -6.91
CA ALA A 87 -12.03 -8.98 -5.63
C ALA A 87 -13.16 -10.02 -5.78
N ALA A 88 -14.17 -9.72 -6.61
CA ALA A 88 -15.26 -10.64 -6.91
C ALA A 88 -14.75 -11.94 -7.55
N ARG A 89 -13.85 -11.84 -8.53
CA ARG A 89 -13.22 -13.01 -9.17
C ARG A 89 -12.43 -13.87 -8.17
N THR A 90 -11.72 -13.25 -7.23
CA THR A 90 -10.99 -13.96 -6.18
C THR A 90 -11.94 -14.76 -5.30
N VAL A 91 -13.10 -14.20 -4.92
CA VAL A 91 -14.14 -14.93 -4.18
C VAL A 91 -14.65 -16.13 -4.98
N GLU A 92 -14.90 -15.95 -6.29
CA GLU A 92 -15.34 -17.04 -7.17
C GLU A 92 -14.30 -18.18 -7.25
N VAL A 93 -13.01 -17.83 -7.41
CA VAL A 93 -11.91 -18.81 -7.46
C VAL A 93 -11.80 -19.58 -6.14
N LEU A 94 -11.80 -18.88 -5.00
CA LEU A 94 -11.74 -19.52 -3.68
C LEU A 94 -12.94 -20.45 -3.47
N SER A 95 -14.14 -19.98 -3.81
CA SER A 95 -15.37 -20.76 -3.68
C SER A 95 -15.36 -22.01 -4.56
N GLY A 96 -14.86 -21.90 -5.79
CA GLY A 96 -14.70 -23.03 -6.72
C GLY A 96 -13.75 -24.11 -6.19
N GLU A 97 -12.80 -23.73 -5.34
CA GLU A 97 -11.82 -24.62 -4.69
C GLU A 97 -12.27 -25.12 -3.31
N GLY A 98 -13.54 -24.86 -2.95
CA GLY A 98 -14.14 -25.26 -1.68
C GLY A 98 -13.68 -24.43 -0.48
N ILE A 99 -13.13 -23.24 -0.70
CA ILE A 99 -12.74 -22.30 0.36
C ILE A 99 -13.86 -21.29 0.56
N ALA A 100 -14.40 -21.23 1.78
CA ALA A 100 -15.38 -20.20 2.12
C ALA A 100 -14.74 -18.82 2.00
N ALA A 101 -15.31 -17.95 1.16
CA ALA A 101 -14.83 -16.60 0.95
C ALA A 101 -16.01 -15.63 0.83
N ARG A 102 -15.81 -14.39 1.26
CA ARG A 102 -16.81 -13.33 1.16
C ARG A 102 -16.14 -12.04 0.67
N LEU A 103 -16.84 -11.32 -0.20
CA LEU A 103 -16.46 -9.96 -0.57
C LEU A 103 -16.98 -8.97 0.49
N ASP A 104 -16.07 -8.28 1.15
CA ASP A 104 -16.35 -7.22 2.12
C ASP A 104 -16.09 -5.86 1.46
N ALA A 105 -17.14 -5.06 1.30
CA ALA A 105 -17.02 -3.69 0.77
C ALA A 105 -16.42 -2.72 1.81
N ASP A 106 -16.68 -2.99 3.08
CA ASP A 106 -16.11 -2.30 4.23
C ASP A 106 -15.68 -3.35 5.26
N LEU A 107 -14.36 -3.55 5.38
CA LEU A 107 -13.78 -4.59 6.23
C LEU A 107 -13.65 -4.09 7.67
N THR A 108 -14.73 -4.23 8.43
CA THR A 108 -14.80 -3.80 9.84
C THR A 108 -14.44 -4.89 10.84
N GLU A 109 -14.64 -6.15 10.48
CA GLU A 109 -14.34 -7.31 11.32
C GLU A 109 -13.71 -8.42 10.47
N VAL A 110 -12.72 -9.11 11.04
CA VAL A 110 -12.09 -10.28 10.44
C VAL A 110 -12.31 -11.48 11.35
N THR A 111 -13.11 -12.42 10.89
CA THR A 111 -13.48 -13.64 11.63
C THR A 111 -12.73 -14.86 11.08
N PRO A 112 -12.40 -15.87 11.92
CA PRO A 112 -11.83 -17.12 11.44
C PRO A 112 -12.79 -17.93 10.55
N SER A 113 -12.26 -18.96 9.89
CA SER A 113 -13.00 -19.98 9.11
C SER A 113 -13.53 -19.56 7.72
N LEU A 114 -13.28 -18.32 7.29
CA LEU A 114 -13.49 -17.88 5.92
C LEU A 114 -12.43 -16.86 5.50
N VAL A 115 -12.24 -16.70 4.20
CA VAL A 115 -11.38 -15.66 3.62
C VAL A 115 -12.19 -14.39 3.39
N HIS A 116 -11.81 -13.32 4.05
CA HIS A 116 -12.34 -11.98 3.80
C HIS A 116 -11.65 -11.38 2.59
N VAL A 117 -12.36 -11.10 1.52
CA VAL A 117 -11.81 -10.45 0.33
C VAL A 117 -12.27 -9.00 0.33
N SER A 118 -11.34 -8.04 0.29
CA SER A 118 -11.67 -6.61 0.32
C SER A 118 -10.90 -5.85 -0.75
N CYS A 119 -11.43 -4.67 -1.12
CA CYS A 119 -10.69 -3.73 -1.92
C CYS A 119 -9.81 -2.83 -1.03
N GLY A 120 -8.57 -2.57 -1.45
CA GLY A 120 -7.64 -1.71 -0.71
C GLY A 120 -6.32 -1.49 -1.47
N ALA A 121 -5.59 -0.45 -1.07
CA ALA A 121 -4.29 -0.11 -1.64
C ALA A 121 -3.18 -0.52 -0.66
N ILE A 122 -2.76 -1.79 -0.75
CA ILE A 122 -1.65 -2.35 0.02
C ILE A 122 -0.72 -3.04 -0.97
N ASP A 123 0.55 -2.64 -1.00
CA ASP A 123 1.52 -3.15 -1.96
C ASP A 123 1.98 -4.58 -1.65
N GLN A 124 2.16 -4.89 -0.36
CA GLN A 124 2.67 -6.17 0.13
C GLN A 124 1.85 -6.62 1.33
N GLY A 125 1.51 -7.91 1.36
CA GLY A 125 0.85 -8.52 2.48
C GLY A 125 1.77 -8.74 3.67
N PHE A 126 1.23 -9.35 4.72
CA PHE A 126 1.98 -9.79 5.88
C PHE A 126 1.29 -10.99 6.53
N VAL A 127 2.08 -11.75 7.28
CA VAL A 127 1.61 -12.85 8.12
C VAL A 127 2.04 -12.55 9.54
N ASP A 128 1.12 -12.66 10.48
CA ASP A 128 1.36 -12.54 11.91
C ASP A 128 0.95 -13.83 12.62
N PRO A 129 1.92 -14.71 12.95
CA PRO A 129 1.63 -15.93 13.68
C PRO A 129 1.09 -15.69 15.10
N ALA A 130 1.49 -14.60 15.78
CA ALA A 130 1.03 -14.30 17.13
C ALA A 130 -0.46 -13.92 17.13
N LEU A 131 -0.90 -13.21 16.09
CA LEU A 131 -2.31 -12.86 15.89
C LEU A 131 -3.10 -13.92 15.10
N LYS A 132 -2.46 -14.97 14.59
CA LYS A 132 -3.04 -15.89 13.61
C LYS A 132 -3.75 -15.14 12.48
N LEU A 133 -3.05 -14.18 11.87
CA LEU A 133 -3.57 -13.33 10.81
C LEU A 133 -2.70 -13.49 9.57
N ALA A 134 -3.33 -13.74 8.43
CA ALA A 134 -2.69 -13.69 7.13
C ALA A 134 -3.39 -12.65 6.26
N VAL A 135 -2.64 -11.67 5.75
CA VAL A 135 -3.11 -10.68 4.78
C VAL A 135 -2.32 -10.87 3.50
N LEU A 136 -2.99 -11.27 2.42
CA LEU A 136 -2.36 -11.48 1.11
C LEU A 136 -2.89 -10.46 0.11
N THR A 137 -2.00 -9.95 -0.73
CA THR A 137 -2.31 -9.04 -1.84
C THR A 137 -2.24 -9.77 -3.18
N GLU A 138 -2.72 -9.14 -4.25
CA GLU A 138 -2.52 -9.63 -5.62
C GLU A 138 -1.02 -9.85 -5.93
N THR A 139 -0.14 -8.96 -5.46
CA THR A 139 1.29 -9.06 -5.70
C THR A 139 1.89 -10.29 -5.02
N ASP A 140 1.42 -10.65 -3.82
CA ASP A 140 1.90 -11.83 -3.11
C ASP A 140 1.51 -13.12 -3.84
N LEU A 141 0.29 -13.15 -4.37
CA LEU A 141 -0.28 -14.30 -5.08
C LEU A 141 0.34 -14.49 -6.47
N THR A 142 0.45 -13.41 -7.25
CA THR A 142 0.89 -13.47 -8.65
C THR A 142 2.40 -13.27 -8.83
N GLY A 143 3.06 -12.67 -7.84
CA GLY A 143 4.46 -12.21 -7.94
C GLY A 143 4.66 -11.05 -8.91
N GLN A 144 3.59 -10.54 -9.53
CA GLN A 144 3.63 -9.38 -10.41
C GLN A 144 3.19 -8.17 -9.61
N ARG A 145 4.05 -7.16 -9.52
CA ARG A 145 3.61 -5.85 -9.06
C ARG A 145 2.69 -5.28 -10.13
N THR A 146 1.42 -5.12 -9.81
CA THR A 146 0.57 -4.16 -10.51
C THR A 146 1.22 -2.82 -10.25
N ALA A 147 1.88 -2.24 -11.26
CA ALA A 147 2.45 -0.91 -11.11
C ALA A 147 1.30 0.01 -10.71
N THR A 148 1.36 0.54 -9.49
CA THR A 148 0.41 1.53 -9.01
C THR A 148 0.36 2.64 -10.05
N LYS A 149 -0.75 2.69 -10.79
CA LYS A 149 -1.03 3.86 -11.62
C LYS A 149 -1.29 4.99 -10.62
N ASP A 150 -0.34 5.90 -10.57
CA ASP A 150 -0.35 7.20 -9.91
C ASP A 150 0.43 7.31 -8.59
N LEU A 151 1.74 7.51 -8.75
CA LEU A 151 2.42 8.63 -8.09
C LEU A 151 3.04 9.51 -9.19
N GLY A 152 2.31 10.54 -9.61
CA GLY A 152 2.90 11.72 -10.27
C GLY A 152 2.62 11.92 -11.76
N ARG A 153 1.65 11.25 -12.40
CA ARG A 153 1.22 11.70 -13.73
C ARG A 153 0.21 12.84 -13.55
N MET A 154 0.69 14.09 -13.65
CA MET A 154 -0.19 15.25 -13.85
C MET A 154 -1.25 14.87 -14.88
N PRO A 155 -2.55 15.18 -14.64
CA PRO A 155 -3.57 14.96 -15.65
C PRO A 155 -3.10 15.64 -16.92
N ALA A 156 -2.83 14.86 -17.97
CA ALA A 156 -2.55 15.44 -19.27
C ALA A 156 -3.78 16.27 -19.60
N ARG A 157 -3.67 17.61 -19.48
CA ARG A 157 -4.71 18.55 -19.88
C ARG A 157 -5.22 18.06 -21.23
N ARG A 158 -6.49 17.66 -21.30
CA ARG A 158 -7.12 17.19 -22.54
C ARG A 158 -6.80 18.23 -23.61
N ARG A 159 -5.90 17.89 -24.52
CA ARG A 159 -5.49 18.74 -25.64
C ARG A 159 -6.76 18.91 -26.47
N LYS A 160 -7.45 20.04 -26.30
CA LYS A 160 -8.46 20.46 -27.27
C LYS A 160 -7.69 20.71 -28.54
N THR A 161 -7.66 19.73 -29.44
CA THR A 161 -7.16 19.94 -30.80
C THR A 161 -8.07 21.00 -31.41
N ILE A 162 -7.52 22.20 -31.61
CA ILE A 162 -8.23 23.30 -32.27
C ILE A 162 -8.39 22.87 -33.73
N ASP A 163 -9.62 22.88 -34.24
CA ASP A 163 -9.88 22.66 -35.66
C ASP A 163 -9.59 23.96 -36.41
N PRO A 164 -8.55 24.04 -37.26
CA PRO A 164 -8.15 25.26 -37.93
C PRO A 164 -9.20 25.82 -38.89
N LEU A 165 -10.23 25.05 -39.25
CA LEU A 165 -11.35 25.50 -40.08
C LEU A 165 -12.41 26.28 -39.28
N THR A 166 -12.30 26.31 -37.96
CA THR A 166 -13.28 26.96 -37.07
C THR A 166 -12.82 28.30 -36.51
N LEU A 167 -11.65 28.79 -36.93
CA LEU A 167 -11.05 30.01 -36.41
C LEU A 167 -11.43 31.22 -37.26
N GLU A 168 -11.77 32.32 -36.59
CA GLU A 168 -12.04 33.61 -37.22
C GLU A 168 -10.89 34.59 -37.02
N VAL A 169 -10.85 35.63 -37.87
CA VAL A 169 -9.84 36.69 -37.76
C VAL A 169 -10.05 37.46 -36.46
N GLY A 170 -9.14 37.27 -35.50
CA GLY A 170 -9.19 37.90 -34.17
C GLY A 170 -9.05 36.92 -33.00
N ASP A 171 -9.09 35.61 -33.26
CA ASP A 171 -8.94 34.60 -32.21
C ASP A 171 -7.50 34.50 -31.68
N TYR A 172 -7.38 34.38 -30.36
CA TYR A 172 -6.09 34.21 -29.67
C TYR A 172 -5.74 32.74 -29.52
N ILE A 173 -4.55 32.36 -29.99
CA ILE A 173 -4.03 30.99 -29.90
C ILE A 173 -2.67 31.03 -29.19
N VAL A 174 -2.49 30.12 -28.25
CA VAL A 174 -1.25 29.93 -27.48
C VAL A 174 -0.45 28.82 -28.15
N HIS A 175 0.78 29.12 -28.58
CA HIS A 175 1.66 28.09 -29.14
C HIS A 175 2.52 27.46 -28.03
N GLU A 176 2.63 26.13 -28.02
CA GLU A 176 3.29 25.36 -26.95
C GLU A 176 4.76 25.76 -26.71
N GLN A 177 5.43 26.32 -27.72
CA GLN A 177 6.83 26.77 -27.63
C GLN A 177 7.00 28.27 -27.35
N HIS A 178 5.98 29.10 -27.59
CA HIS A 178 6.13 30.56 -27.58
C HIS A 178 5.11 31.31 -26.71
N GLY A 179 4.11 30.60 -26.18
CA GLY A 179 2.98 31.20 -25.47
C GLY A 179 1.90 31.69 -26.41
#